data_AF-A0A1Q4BS28-F1
#
_entry.id   AF-A0A1Q4BS28-F1
#
_cell.length_a   1.000
_cell.length_b   1.000
_cell.length_c   1.000
_cell.angle_alpha   90.00
_cell.angle_beta   90.00
_cell.angle_gamma   90.00
#
_symmetry.space_group_name_H-M   'P 1'
#
loop_
_entity.id
_entity.type
_entity.pdbx_description
1 polymer ?
#
loop_
_entity_poly.entity_id
_entity_poly.type
_entity_poly.pdbx_seq_one_letter_code
_entity_poly.pdbx_strand_id
1 'polypeptide(L)'
;MHIDLTTLVGVEPADAACLHAMKPDMERKQSGIINAFYERILTFPAFKKMLEDTCTDKSISLDQLVGHISSVQFAHWGRFFDGTPDEEFQKGARQIGIVHEKCLLTNDLYVASSAVLLEKFLALATEHHLGEDPRATALKTSLGALVRLFFLDLSLAISAYDHAAARTSFRQASEPLLKAFEGEMTQDLESMSSAAKELDGTIRSVVDLNRGNMQRCQETVLSIETLAGNLDELGRITEHIENFVKVITDVSRKTKLLALNAAIEAARSGEFGRGFNVVASEVKALANEAEEATRRVTIQAGEIHAAIRAALTQIEGSQKLVQAIDQGVATESRAIAQQSAAVDEISSNLAAVLSAVSESTRSLRERFKTLSVA
;
A
#
# COMPACT_ATOMS: atom_id res chain seq x y z
N MET A 1 -19.52 -4.83 36.86
CA MET A 1 -20.24 -5.08 38.13
C MET A 1 -20.77 -3.73 38.60
N HIS A 2 -22.08 -3.53 38.69
CA HIS A 2 -22.64 -2.26 39.17
C HIS A 2 -22.90 -2.40 40.66
N ILE A 3 -22.05 -1.80 41.50
CA ILE A 3 -22.25 -1.72 42.94
C ILE A 3 -22.85 -0.35 43.25
N ASP A 4 -23.93 -0.31 44.02
CA ASP A 4 -24.45 0.95 44.56
C ASP A 4 -23.52 1.44 45.69
N LEU A 5 -22.83 2.55 45.42
CA LEU A 5 -21.87 3.15 46.34
C LEU A 5 -22.54 3.71 47.61
N THR A 6 -23.82 4.11 47.55
CA THR A 6 -24.52 4.63 48.72
C THR A 6 -24.80 3.51 49.73
N THR A 7 -25.24 2.36 49.25
CA THR A 7 -25.38 1.14 50.05
C THR A 7 -24.02 0.66 50.60
N LEU A 8 -22.94 0.76 49.82
CA LEU A 8 -21.61 0.36 50.27
C LEU A 8 -21.05 1.26 51.38
N VAL A 9 -21.26 2.58 51.29
CA VAL A 9 -20.81 3.56 52.29
C VAL A 9 -21.68 3.52 53.55
N GLY A 10 -22.97 3.21 53.42
CA GLY A 10 -23.85 2.91 54.55
C GLY A 10 -24.26 4.12 55.39
N VAL A 11 -24.63 5.24 54.76
CA VAL A 11 -25.13 6.43 55.47
C VAL A 11 -26.51 6.14 56.09
N GLU A 12 -26.61 6.23 57.42
CA GLU A 12 -27.84 5.97 58.17
C GLU A 12 -28.63 7.26 58.45
N PRO A 13 -29.96 7.20 58.68
CA PRO A 13 -30.75 8.38 59.04
C PRO A 13 -30.25 9.11 60.29
N ALA A 14 -29.58 8.41 61.22
CA ALA A 14 -28.98 9.01 62.41
C ALA A 14 -27.78 9.92 62.06
N ASP A 15 -27.01 9.57 61.02
CA ASP A 15 -25.89 10.39 60.55
C ASP A 15 -26.38 11.74 60.03
N ALA A 16 -27.51 11.74 59.31
CA ALA A 16 -28.11 12.96 58.78
C ALA A 16 -28.53 13.92 59.89
N ALA A 17 -29.12 13.41 60.97
CA ALA A 17 -29.51 14.22 62.12
C ALA A 17 -28.30 14.87 62.81
N CYS A 18 -27.20 14.13 62.99
CA CYS A 18 -25.96 14.64 63.56
C CYS A 18 -25.33 15.73 62.67
N LEU A 19 -25.27 15.49 61.36
CA LEU A 19 -24.73 16.43 60.38
C LEU A 19 -25.56 17.72 60.31
N HIS A 20 -26.89 17.61 60.35
CA HIS A 20 -27.78 18.77 60.39
C HIS A 20 -27.56 19.64 61.64
N ALA A 21 -27.35 19.03 62.81
CA ALA A 21 -27.12 19.77 64.06
C ALA A 21 -25.83 20.61 64.01
N MET A 22 -24.83 20.18 63.25
CA MET A 22 -23.56 20.90 63.08
C MET A 22 -23.60 21.98 61.98
N LYS A 23 -24.64 22.00 61.13
CA LYS A 23 -24.74 22.91 59.99
C LYS A 23 -24.61 24.40 60.36
N PRO A 24 -25.25 24.91 61.43
CA PRO A 24 -25.11 26.32 61.81
C PRO A 24 -23.67 26.70 62.20
N ASP A 25 -22.91 25.76 62.80
CA ASP A 25 -21.52 26.00 63.17
C ASP A 25 -20.60 26.01 61.95
N MET A 26 -20.89 25.14 60.98
CA MET A 26 -20.20 25.13 59.70
C MET A 26 -20.44 26.43 58.93
N GLU A 27 -21.68 26.91 58.84
CA GLU A 27 -22.04 28.17 58.17
C GLU A 27 -21.38 29.38 58.84
N ARG A 28 -21.25 29.39 60.17
CA ARG A 28 -20.54 30.46 60.90
C ARG A 28 -19.04 30.46 60.65
N LYS A 29 -18.41 29.28 60.55
CA LYS A 29 -16.95 29.13 60.39
C LYS A 29 -16.49 28.96 58.94
N GLN A 30 -17.41 28.99 57.97
CA GLN A 30 -17.16 28.70 56.56
C GLN A 30 -15.95 29.44 55.98
N SER A 31 -15.87 30.75 56.18
CA SER A 31 -14.82 31.60 55.60
C SER A 31 -13.45 31.24 56.15
N GLY A 32 -13.37 30.85 57.43
CA GLY A 32 -12.12 30.39 58.04
C GLY A 32 -11.67 29.03 57.49
N ILE A 33 -12.61 28.12 57.23
CA ILE A 33 -12.31 26.78 56.69
C ILE A 33 -11.81 26.88 55.24
N ILE A 34 -12.51 27.62 54.39
CA ILE A 34 -12.16 27.75 52.97
C ILE A 34 -10.85 28.52 52.77
N ASN A 35 -10.63 29.59 53.55
CA ASN A 35 -9.37 30.35 53.48
C ASN A 35 -8.20 29.48 53.92
N ALA A 36 -8.33 28.73 55.01
CA ALA A 36 -7.28 27.81 55.45
C ALA A 36 -6.98 26.70 54.41
N PHE A 37 -8.01 26.24 53.68
CA PHE A 37 -7.83 25.29 52.57
C PHE A 37 -6.99 25.92 51.44
N TYR A 38 -7.39 27.08 50.92
CA TYR A 38 -6.65 27.73 49.83
C TYR A 38 -5.27 28.25 50.25
N GLU A 39 -5.11 28.75 51.48
CA GLU A 39 -3.80 29.08 52.04
C GLU A 39 -2.86 27.87 52.00
N ARG A 40 -3.36 26.68 52.34
CA ARG A 40 -2.57 25.46 52.26
C ARG A 40 -2.31 25.04 50.81
N ILE A 41 -3.33 24.99 49.97
CA ILE A 41 -3.22 24.52 48.57
C ILE A 41 -2.29 25.43 47.76
N LEU A 42 -2.35 26.75 47.94
CA LEU A 42 -1.51 27.70 47.22
C LEU A 42 -0.04 27.69 47.66
N THR A 43 0.31 27.02 48.77
CA THR A 43 1.74 26.77 49.10
C THR A 43 2.38 25.75 48.17
N PHE A 44 1.59 24.96 47.46
CA PHE A 44 2.09 23.96 46.52
C PHE A 44 2.21 24.57 45.11
N PRO A 45 3.42 24.61 44.53
CA PRO A 45 3.64 25.24 43.22
C PRO A 45 2.79 24.66 42.08
N ALA A 46 2.52 23.36 42.09
CA ALA A 46 1.73 22.68 41.06
C ALA A 46 0.27 23.17 41.03
N PHE A 47 -0.37 23.28 42.19
CA PHE A 47 -1.72 23.81 42.32
C PHE A 47 -1.79 25.28 41.96
N LYS A 48 -0.82 26.08 42.42
CA LYS A 48 -0.75 27.50 42.08
C LYS A 48 -0.65 27.71 40.57
N LYS A 49 0.25 26.98 39.90
CA LYS A 49 0.43 27.04 38.45
C LYS A 49 -0.84 26.65 37.69
N MET A 50 -1.50 25.57 38.07
CA MET A 50 -2.76 25.13 37.46
C MET A 50 -3.85 26.23 37.50
N LEU A 51 -3.95 26.94 38.64
CA LEU A 51 -4.89 28.05 38.79
C LEU A 51 -4.46 29.26 37.96
N GLU A 52 -3.17 29.58 37.90
CA GLU A 52 -2.62 30.67 37.06
C GLU A 52 -2.83 30.41 35.56
N ASP A 53 -2.64 29.18 35.10
CA ASP A 53 -2.91 28.77 33.71
C ASP A 53 -4.41 28.97 33.39
N THR A 54 -5.29 28.55 34.30
CA THR A 54 -6.76 28.76 34.17
C THR A 54 -7.13 30.25 34.17
N CYS A 55 -6.44 31.06 34.97
CA CYS A 55 -6.63 32.52 35.00
C CYS A 55 -6.25 33.16 33.66
N THR A 56 -5.17 32.68 33.06
CA THR A 56 -4.69 33.12 31.75
C THR A 56 -5.73 32.79 30.67
N ASP A 57 -6.24 31.57 30.64
CA ASP A 57 -7.26 31.12 29.67
C ASP A 57 -8.57 31.91 29.79
N LYS A 58 -8.99 32.21 31.02
CA LYS A 58 -10.27 32.91 31.28
C LYS A 58 -10.14 34.43 31.38
N SER A 59 -8.93 34.97 31.28
CA SER A 59 -8.65 36.41 31.44
C SER A 59 -9.20 36.99 32.75
N ILE A 60 -9.03 36.27 33.85
CA ILE A 60 -9.45 36.68 35.20
C ILE A 60 -8.27 36.68 36.16
N SER A 61 -8.34 37.46 37.24
CA SER A 61 -7.31 37.43 38.30
C SER A 61 -7.42 36.16 39.17
N LEU A 62 -6.30 35.79 39.80
CA LEU A 62 -6.26 34.66 40.75
C LEU A 62 -7.26 34.84 41.89
N ASP A 63 -7.40 36.05 42.42
CA ASP A 63 -8.36 36.34 43.51
C ASP A 63 -9.81 36.18 43.04
N GLN A 64 -10.13 36.60 41.81
CA GLN A 64 -11.46 36.39 41.22
C GLN A 64 -11.76 34.92 40.99
N LEU A 65 -10.78 34.15 40.49
CA LEU A 65 -10.94 32.72 40.30
C LEU A 65 -11.13 32.04 41.65
N VAL A 66 -10.22 32.23 42.61
CA VAL A 66 -10.26 31.65 43.95
C VAL A 66 -11.57 32.01 44.67
N GLY A 67 -12.04 33.25 44.59
CA GLY A 67 -13.32 33.65 45.16
C GLY A 67 -14.51 32.90 44.54
N HIS A 68 -14.52 32.75 43.22
CA HIS A 68 -15.56 31.99 42.52
C HIS A 68 -15.54 30.50 42.90
N ILE A 69 -14.38 29.83 42.81
CA ILE A 69 -14.27 28.40 43.12
C ILE A 69 -14.51 28.13 44.61
N SER A 70 -14.11 29.04 45.50
CA SER A 70 -14.42 28.97 46.94
C SER A 70 -15.93 28.94 47.20
N SER A 71 -16.68 29.83 46.52
CA SER A 71 -18.13 29.90 46.66
C SER A 71 -18.82 28.62 46.17
N VAL A 72 -18.36 28.07 45.04
CA VAL A 72 -18.92 26.84 44.47
C VAL A 72 -18.57 25.63 45.33
N GLN A 73 -17.33 25.54 45.79
CA GLN A 73 -16.84 24.44 46.62
C GLN A 73 -17.52 24.43 47.99
N PHE A 74 -17.75 25.60 48.58
CA PHE A 74 -18.54 25.72 49.80
C PHE A 74 -20.00 25.26 49.60
N ALA A 75 -20.67 25.72 48.54
CA ALA A 75 -22.03 25.29 48.25
C ALA A 75 -22.13 23.76 48.10
N HIS A 76 -21.11 23.12 47.53
CA HIS A 76 -21.02 21.67 47.46
C HIS A 76 -20.83 21.02 48.85
N TRP A 77 -19.88 21.51 49.64
CA TRP A 77 -19.59 20.93 50.96
C TRP A 77 -20.68 21.18 51.99
N GLY A 78 -21.40 22.31 51.90
CA GLY A 78 -22.56 22.59 52.75
C GLY A 78 -23.62 21.51 52.65
N ARG A 79 -23.74 20.85 51.49
CA ARG A 79 -24.65 19.72 51.27
C ARG A 79 -24.26 18.47 52.04
N PHE A 80 -23.01 18.33 52.49
CA PHE A 80 -22.62 17.20 53.34
C PHE A 80 -23.39 17.26 54.67
N PHE A 81 -23.67 18.48 55.13
CA PHE A 81 -24.44 18.75 56.35
C PHE A 81 -25.96 18.64 56.14
N ASP A 82 -26.40 18.36 54.92
CA ASP A 82 -27.78 17.96 54.64
C ASP A 82 -28.01 16.47 54.93
N GLY A 83 -26.94 15.67 55.04
CA GLY A 83 -27.03 14.28 55.50
C GLY A 83 -27.67 13.29 54.53
N THR A 84 -28.12 13.74 53.34
CA THR A 84 -28.83 12.91 52.36
C THR A 84 -28.02 12.74 51.07
N PRO A 85 -27.48 11.55 50.77
CA PRO A 85 -26.76 11.27 49.53
C PRO A 85 -27.71 11.02 48.33
N ASP A 86 -28.65 11.94 48.12
CA ASP A 86 -29.68 11.86 47.07
C ASP A 86 -29.09 11.91 45.64
N GLU A 87 -29.95 11.73 44.63
CA GLU A 87 -29.51 11.76 43.22
C GLU A 87 -28.83 13.08 42.84
N GLU A 88 -29.29 14.21 43.40
CA GLU A 88 -28.70 15.52 43.13
C GLU A 88 -27.31 15.66 43.76
N PHE A 89 -27.09 15.09 44.94
CA PHE A 89 -25.79 15.04 45.60
C PHE A 89 -24.82 14.23 44.74
N GLN A 90 -25.23 13.03 44.32
CA GLN A 90 -24.42 12.16 43.49
C GLN A 90 -24.12 12.79 42.12
N LYS A 91 -25.11 13.43 41.48
CA LYS A 91 -24.91 14.16 40.21
C LYS A 91 -23.92 15.31 40.38
N GLY A 92 -24.04 16.07 41.47
CA GLY A 92 -23.10 17.13 41.82
C GLY A 92 -21.67 16.60 42.00
N ALA A 93 -21.50 15.56 42.80
CA ALA A 93 -20.20 14.93 43.04
C ALA A 93 -19.55 14.41 41.74
N ARG A 94 -20.32 13.76 40.86
CA ARG A 94 -19.83 13.31 39.55
C ARG A 94 -19.41 14.48 38.65
N GLN A 95 -20.20 15.54 38.59
CA GLN A 95 -19.88 16.71 37.79
C GLN A 95 -18.59 17.40 38.27
N ILE A 96 -18.38 17.46 39.58
CA ILE A 96 -17.16 17.99 40.19
C ILE A 96 -15.95 17.17 39.77
N GLY A 97 -16.05 15.83 39.83
CA GLY A 97 -14.97 14.96 39.35
C GLY A 97 -14.59 15.22 37.88
N ILE A 98 -15.60 15.37 37.00
CA ILE A 98 -15.37 15.67 35.57
C ILE A 98 -14.71 17.03 35.37
N VAL A 99 -15.08 18.05 36.16
CA VAL A 99 -14.46 19.38 36.06
C VAL A 99 -13.00 19.34 36.51
N HIS A 100 -12.68 18.60 37.56
CA HIS A 100 -11.31 18.46 38.05
C HIS A 100 -10.42 17.68 37.07
N GLU A 101 -10.94 16.63 36.43
CA GLU A 101 -10.23 15.92 35.35
C GLU A 101 -9.90 16.86 34.19
N LYS A 102 -10.84 17.71 33.76
CA LYS A 102 -10.62 18.71 32.70
C LYS A 102 -9.57 19.76 33.04
N CYS A 103 -9.39 20.04 34.34
CA CYS A 103 -8.35 20.93 34.84
C CYS A 103 -7.00 20.20 35.01
N LEU A 104 -6.88 18.95 34.55
CA LEU A 104 -5.71 18.10 34.70
C LEU A 104 -5.33 17.88 36.17
N LEU A 105 -6.31 17.95 37.08
CA LEU A 105 -6.10 17.56 38.46
C LEU A 105 -6.13 16.04 38.55
N THR A 106 -4.99 15.47 38.90
CA THR A 106 -4.83 14.02 39.04
C THR A 106 -5.59 13.51 40.28
N ASN A 107 -6.05 12.25 40.23
CA ASN A 107 -6.86 11.65 41.28
C ASN A 107 -6.15 11.62 42.63
N ASP A 108 -4.83 11.42 42.65
CA ASP A 108 -3.99 11.43 43.85
C ASP A 108 -4.00 12.80 44.53
N LEU A 109 -3.88 13.89 43.75
CA LEU A 109 -3.93 15.26 44.24
C LEU A 109 -5.34 15.65 44.72
N TYR A 110 -6.37 15.22 44.00
CA TYR A 110 -7.77 15.43 44.40
C TYR A 110 -8.09 14.76 45.74
N VAL A 111 -7.68 13.50 45.92
CA VAL A 111 -7.85 12.77 47.18
C VAL A 111 -6.99 13.41 48.29
N ALA A 112 -5.70 13.65 48.06
CA ALA A 112 -4.81 14.20 49.09
C ALA A 112 -5.26 15.58 49.60
N SER A 113 -5.72 16.46 48.71
CA SER A 113 -6.23 17.79 49.09
C SER A 113 -7.49 17.69 49.95
N SER A 114 -8.34 16.69 49.73
CA SER A 114 -9.56 16.46 50.53
C SER A 114 -9.25 16.18 52.03
N ALA A 115 -8.04 15.71 52.36
CA ALA A 115 -7.60 15.54 53.75
C ALA A 115 -7.58 16.86 54.52
N VAL A 116 -7.17 17.96 53.86
CA VAL A 116 -7.08 19.30 54.45
C VAL A 116 -8.46 19.78 54.89
N LEU A 117 -9.47 19.52 54.07
CA LEU A 117 -10.85 19.85 54.39
C LEU A 117 -11.41 18.99 55.52
N LEU A 118 -11.26 17.67 55.41
CA LEU A 118 -11.82 16.74 56.39
C LEU A 118 -11.25 16.98 57.78
N GLU A 119 -9.96 17.32 57.89
CA GLU A 119 -9.34 17.74 59.15
C GLU A 119 -10.09 18.93 59.80
N LYS A 120 -10.51 19.93 59.01
CA LYS A 120 -11.27 21.07 59.53
C LYS A 120 -12.70 20.69 59.94
N PHE A 121 -13.35 19.79 59.22
CA PHE A 121 -14.67 19.29 59.62
C PHE A 121 -14.62 18.44 60.89
N LEU A 122 -13.59 17.63 61.08
CA LEU A 122 -13.39 16.88 62.33
C LEU A 122 -13.06 17.82 63.51
N ALA A 123 -12.27 18.87 63.27
CA ALA A 123 -12.04 19.91 64.27
C ALA A 123 -13.34 20.62 64.67
N LEU A 124 -14.19 20.96 63.69
CA LEU A 124 -15.51 21.55 63.93
C LEU A 124 -16.40 20.62 64.77
N ALA A 125 -16.46 19.33 64.43
CA ALA A 125 -17.21 18.32 65.17
C ALA A 125 -16.74 18.21 66.63
N THR A 126 -15.42 18.17 66.82
CA THR A 126 -14.80 18.05 68.14
C THR A 126 -15.13 19.26 69.00
N GLU A 127 -15.03 20.47 68.43
CA GLU A 127 -15.37 21.72 69.13
C GLU A 127 -16.88 21.81 69.46
N HIS A 128 -17.75 21.40 68.54
CA HIS A 128 -19.21 21.40 68.74
C HIS A 128 -19.63 20.52 69.92
N HIS A 129 -19.03 19.33 70.06
CA HIS A 129 -19.43 18.36 71.08
C HIS A 129 -18.65 18.46 72.40
N LEU A 130 -17.38 18.88 72.37
CA LEU A 130 -16.48 18.83 73.54
C LEU A 130 -15.98 20.20 74.01
N GLY A 131 -16.21 21.28 73.26
CA GLY A 131 -15.72 22.62 73.60
C GLY A 131 -14.19 22.71 73.68
N GLU A 132 -13.68 23.66 74.47
CA GLU A 132 -12.24 23.96 74.60
C GLU A 132 -11.52 23.13 75.70
N ASP A 133 -11.84 21.85 75.84
CA ASP A 133 -11.18 20.93 76.78
C ASP A 133 -9.77 20.52 76.25
N PRO A 134 -8.71 20.48 77.09
CA PRO A 134 -7.43 19.86 76.73
C PRO A 134 -7.54 18.46 76.12
N ARG A 135 -8.51 17.63 76.53
CA ARG A 135 -8.80 16.32 75.94
C ARG A 135 -9.34 16.43 74.52
N ALA A 136 -10.18 17.44 74.23
CA ALA A 136 -10.67 17.75 72.89
C ALA A 136 -9.52 18.16 71.96
N THR A 137 -8.53 18.89 72.48
CA THR A 137 -7.32 19.28 71.72
C THR A 137 -6.46 18.07 71.34
N ALA A 138 -6.23 17.14 72.27
CA ALA A 138 -5.50 15.91 72.01
C ALA A 138 -6.22 14.98 71.02
N LEU A 139 -7.56 14.90 71.11
CA LEU A 139 -8.40 14.14 70.18
C LEU A 139 -8.37 14.75 68.77
N LYS A 140 -8.55 16.07 68.63
CA LYS A 140 -8.45 16.80 67.36
C LYS A 140 -7.10 16.57 66.68
N THR A 141 -6.01 16.61 67.44
CA THR A 141 -4.66 16.36 66.91
C THR A 141 -4.50 14.91 66.42
N SER A 142 -4.98 13.94 67.19
CA SER A 142 -4.92 12.52 66.84
C SER A 142 -5.76 12.20 65.60
N LEU A 143 -7.00 12.71 65.53
CA LEU A 143 -7.89 12.57 64.37
C LEU A 143 -7.30 13.22 63.12
N GLY A 144 -6.74 14.42 63.23
CA GLY A 144 -6.09 15.09 62.12
C GLY A 144 -4.84 14.35 61.61
N ALA A 145 -4.07 13.72 62.49
CA ALA A 145 -2.96 12.84 62.07
C ALA A 145 -3.48 11.59 61.34
N LEU A 146 -4.54 10.95 61.86
CA LEU A 146 -5.14 9.77 61.25
C LEU A 146 -5.70 10.07 59.85
N VAL A 147 -6.45 11.17 59.69
CA VAL A 147 -6.98 11.61 58.38
C VAL A 147 -5.85 11.85 57.38
N ARG A 148 -4.81 12.59 57.78
CA ARG A 148 -3.69 12.89 56.87
C ARG A 148 -2.98 11.62 56.42
N LEU A 149 -2.76 10.66 57.30
CA LEU A 149 -2.12 9.38 56.94
C LEU A 149 -3.03 8.50 56.08
N PHE A 150 -4.33 8.42 56.39
CA PHE A 150 -5.29 7.63 55.60
C PHE A 150 -5.45 8.16 54.17
N PHE A 151 -5.58 9.48 54.02
CA PHE A 151 -5.69 10.08 52.68
C PHE A 151 -4.38 10.04 51.91
N LEU A 152 -3.23 10.06 52.59
CA LEU A 152 -1.93 9.82 51.95
C LEU A 152 -1.85 8.38 51.41
N ASP A 153 -2.20 7.38 52.22
CA ASP A 153 -2.25 5.97 51.79
C ASP A 153 -3.21 5.79 50.59
N LEU A 154 -4.43 6.31 50.70
CA LEU A 154 -5.43 6.25 49.62
C LEU A 154 -4.96 6.96 48.35
N SER A 155 -4.32 8.12 48.47
CA SER A 155 -3.77 8.88 47.34
C SER A 155 -2.66 8.11 46.62
N LEU A 156 -1.77 7.46 47.35
CA LEU A 156 -0.73 6.59 46.77
C LEU A 156 -1.34 5.34 46.12
N ALA A 157 -2.32 4.71 46.76
CA ALA A 157 -2.99 3.53 46.25
C ALA A 157 -3.80 3.82 44.98
N ILE A 158 -4.56 4.93 44.94
CA ILE A 158 -5.35 5.30 43.76
C ILE A 158 -4.45 5.70 42.59
N SER A 159 -3.35 6.41 42.85
CA SER A 159 -2.34 6.70 41.83
C SER A 159 -1.82 5.41 41.20
N ALA A 160 -1.36 4.46 42.02
CA ALA A 160 -0.85 3.18 41.54
C ALA A 160 -1.92 2.38 40.77
N TYR A 161 -3.16 2.39 41.25
CA TYR A 161 -4.29 1.74 40.59
C TYR A 161 -4.57 2.35 39.22
N ASP A 162 -4.67 3.68 39.12
CA ASP A 162 -4.96 4.39 37.87
C ASP A 162 -3.88 4.12 36.81
N HIS A 163 -2.60 4.18 37.20
CA HIS A 163 -1.49 3.83 36.31
C HIS A 163 -1.57 2.38 35.83
N ALA A 164 -1.87 1.42 36.72
CA ALA A 164 -2.00 0.01 36.37
C ALA A 164 -3.22 -0.27 35.48
N ALA A 165 -4.35 0.39 35.76
CA ALA A 165 -5.57 0.29 34.98
C ALA A 165 -5.39 0.86 33.57
N ALA A 166 -4.80 2.06 33.46
CA ALA A 166 -4.45 2.67 32.18
C ALA A 166 -3.52 1.77 31.36
N ARG A 167 -2.48 1.19 31.98
CA ARG A 167 -1.57 0.24 31.32
C ARG A 167 -2.29 -1.00 30.80
N THR A 168 -3.21 -1.54 31.58
CA THR A 168 -3.97 -2.75 31.21
C THR A 168 -4.89 -2.46 30.03
N SER A 169 -5.67 -1.38 30.11
CA SER A 169 -6.58 -0.95 29.03
C SER A 169 -5.82 -0.66 27.74
N PHE A 170 -4.70 0.07 27.83
CA PHE A 170 -3.87 0.36 26.67
C PHE A 170 -3.31 -0.92 26.04
N ARG A 171 -2.76 -1.85 26.84
CA ARG A 171 -2.23 -3.13 26.34
C ARG A 171 -3.31 -4.00 25.69
N GLN A 172 -4.51 -4.05 26.28
CA GLN A 172 -5.64 -4.79 25.72
C GLN A 172 -6.10 -4.22 24.37
N ALA A 173 -6.02 -2.90 24.19
CA ALA A 173 -6.32 -2.26 22.93
C ALA A 173 -5.18 -2.42 21.90
N SER A 174 -3.92 -2.31 22.32
CA SER A 174 -2.77 -2.24 21.40
C SER A 174 -2.29 -3.60 20.89
N GLU A 175 -2.28 -4.64 21.73
CA GLU A 175 -1.70 -5.94 21.36
C GLU A 175 -2.45 -6.64 20.21
N PRO A 176 -3.80 -6.65 20.16
CA PRO A 176 -4.52 -7.21 19.01
C PRO A 176 -4.23 -6.44 17.71
N LEU A 177 -4.12 -5.10 17.78
CA LEU A 177 -3.80 -4.26 16.62
C LEU A 177 -2.40 -4.55 16.09
N LEU A 178 -1.39 -4.67 16.97
CA LEU A 178 -0.04 -5.05 16.58
C LEU A 178 0.01 -6.43 15.92
N LYS A 179 -0.70 -7.42 16.47
CA LYS A 179 -0.77 -8.77 15.90
C LYS A 179 -1.47 -8.80 14.55
N ALA A 180 -2.58 -8.06 14.41
CA ALA A 180 -3.30 -7.95 13.15
C ALA A 180 -2.40 -7.31 12.08
N PHE A 181 -1.74 -6.20 12.42
CA PHE A 181 -0.79 -5.52 11.54
C PHE A 181 0.38 -6.42 11.10
N GLU A 182 1.01 -7.12 12.05
CA GLU A 182 2.11 -8.07 11.75
C GLU A 182 1.63 -9.21 10.84
N GLY A 183 0.43 -9.75 11.10
CA GLY A 183 -0.17 -10.81 10.29
C GLY A 183 -0.51 -10.37 8.86
N GLU A 184 -1.21 -9.24 8.71
CA GLU A 184 -1.58 -8.67 7.40
C GLU A 184 -0.33 -8.36 6.57
N MET A 185 0.66 -7.67 7.14
CA MET A 185 1.89 -7.37 6.42
C MET A 185 2.67 -8.64 6.03
N THR A 186 2.73 -9.65 6.89
CA THR A 186 3.40 -10.91 6.55
C THR A 186 2.71 -11.59 5.37
N GLN A 187 1.37 -11.66 5.38
CA GLN A 187 0.59 -12.25 4.30
C GLN A 187 0.75 -11.50 2.97
N ASP A 188 0.75 -10.16 3.01
CA ASP A 188 0.96 -9.33 1.83
C ASP A 188 2.37 -9.54 1.24
N LEU A 189 3.40 -9.58 2.09
CA LEU A 189 4.78 -9.82 1.67
C LEU A 189 4.97 -11.23 1.08
N GLU A 190 4.33 -12.25 1.64
CA GLU A 190 4.32 -13.61 1.07
C GLU A 190 3.68 -13.64 -0.31
N SER A 191 2.54 -12.94 -0.47
CA SER A 191 1.84 -12.82 -1.75
C SER A 191 2.70 -12.11 -2.81
N MET A 192 3.36 -11.01 -2.42
CA MET A 192 4.29 -10.30 -3.30
C MET A 192 5.52 -11.16 -3.66
N SER A 193 6.05 -11.94 -2.70
CA SER A 193 7.16 -12.87 -2.94
C SER A 193 6.79 -13.95 -3.94
N SER A 194 5.57 -14.50 -3.83
CA SER A 194 5.04 -15.46 -4.81
C SER A 194 4.93 -14.84 -6.20
N ALA A 195 4.37 -13.62 -6.30
CA ALA A 195 4.26 -12.91 -7.57
C ALA A 195 5.63 -12.61 -8.20
N ALA A 196 6.63 -12.22 -7.39
CA ALA A 196 8.00 -12.01 -7.87
C ALA A 196 8.62 -13.30 -8.43
N LYS A 197 8.41 -14.45 -7.78
CA LYS A 197 8.88 -15.76 -8.28
C LYS A 197 8.18 -16.16 -9.59
N GLU A 198 6.89 -15.89 -9.72
CA GLU A 198 6.14 -16.16 -10.94
C GLU A 198 6.62 -15.28 -12.11
N LEU A 199 6.94 -14.01 -11.83
CA LEU A 199 7.55 -13.10 -12.81
C LEU A 199 8.93 -13.60 -13.26
N ASP A 200 9.80 -14.04 -12.34
CA ASP A 200 11.09 -14.66 -12.70
C ASP A 200 10.91 -15.89 -13.60
N GLY A 201 9.94 -16.77 -13.27
CA GLY A 201 9.59 -17.92 -14.11
C GLY A 201 9.12 -17.52 -15.52
N THR A 202 8.32 -16.46 -15.61
CA THR A 202 7.84 -15.91 -16.88
C THR A 202 9.00 -15.33 -17.69
N ILE A 203 9.90 -14.57 -17.06
CA ILE A 203 11.09 -14.00 -17.69
C ILE A 203 11.94 -15.11 -18.33
N ARG A 204 12.22 -16.19 -17.59
CA ARG A 204 12.98 -17.34 -18.12
C ARG A 204 12.29 -17.98 -19.31
N SER A 205 10.96 -18.14 -19.25
CA SER A 205 10.17 -18.69 -20.35
C SER A 205 10.26 -17.82 -21.62
N VAL A 206 10.23 -16.49 -21.48
CA VAL A 206 10.40 -15.57 -22.61
C VAL A 206 11.81 -15.67 -23.20
N VAL A 207 12.86 -15.80 -22.38
CA VAL A 207 14.23 -16.02 -22.86
C VAL A 207 14.32 -17.29 -23.72
N ASP A 208 13.74 -18.39 -23.26
CA ASP A 208 13.77 -19.65 -23.99
C ASP A 208 12.94 -19.59 -25.29
N LEU A 209 11.78 -18.92 -25.26
CA LEU A 209 10.98 -18.65 -26.48
C LEU A 209 11.77 -17.82 -27.50
N ASN A 210 12.47 -16.78 -27.06
CA ASN A 210 13.27 -15.94 -27.95
C ASN A 210 14.46 -16.70 -28.53
N ARG A 211 15.11 -17.56 -27.75
CA ARG A 211 16.14 -18.48 -28.26
C ARG A 211 15.59 -19.39 -29.36
N GLY A 212 14.41 -19.97 -29.14
CA GLY A 212 13.75 -20.82 -30.14
C GLY A 212 13.36 -20.05 -31.41
N ASN A 213 12.85 -18.82 -31.27
CA ASN A 213 12.53 -17.96 -32.41
C ASN A 213 13.78 -17.61 -33.24
N MET A 214 14.91 -17.34 -32.59
CA MET A 214 16.17 -17.07 -33.28
C MET A 214 16.69 -18.28 -34.07
N GLN A 215 16.56 -19.49 -33.51
CA GLN A 215 16.91 -20.71 -34.24
C GLN A 215 16.04 -20.87 -35.51
N ARG A 216 14.73 -20.66 -35.39
CA ARG A 216 13.80 -20.73 -36.55
C ARG A 216 14.10 -19.66 -37.60
N CYS A 217 14.53 -18.48 -37.17
CA CYS A 217 14.99 -17.43 -38.09
C CYS A 217 16.25 -17.85 -38.85
N GLN A 218 17.22 -18.48 -38.19
CA GLN A 218 18.42 -19.02 -38.84
C GLN A 218 18.08 -20.10 -39.87
N GLU A 219 17.17 -21.03 -39.54
CA GLU A 219 16.66 -22.03 -40.49
C GLU A 219 15.98 -21.37 -41.70
N THR A 220 15.24 -20.28 -41.47
CA THR A 220 14.59 -19.51 -42.53
C THR A 220 15.61 -18.84 -43.46
N VAL A 221 16.71 -18.29 -42.91
CA VAL A 221 17.79 -17.70 -43.71
C VAL A 221 18.41 -18.74 -44.65
N LEU A 222 18.76 -19.92 -44.13
CA LEU A 222 19.34 -21.00 -44.95
C LEU A 222 18.39 -21.46 -46.07
N SER A 223 17.09 -21.52 -45.78
CA SER A 223 16.05 -21.85 -46.76
C SER A 223 15.96 -20.77 -47.85
N ILE A 224 16.02 -19.50 -47.47
CA ILE A 224 16.03 -18.36 -48.40
C ILE A 224 17.26 -18.40 -49.32
N GLU A 225 18.46 -18.66 -48.77
CA GLU A 225 19.70 -18.77 -49.55
C GLU A 225 19.61 -19.92 -50.56
N THR A 226 19.08 -21.06 -50.14
CA THR A 226 18.86 -22.22 -51.03
C THR A 226 17.88 -21.89 -52.15
N LEU A 227 16.77 -21.21 -51.83
CA LEU A 227 15.76 -20.82 -52.81
C LEU A 227 16.33 -19.80 -53.81
N ALA A 228 17.12 -18.84 -53.35
CA ALA A 228 17.79 -17.87 -54.22
C ALA A 228 18.73 -18.56 -55.21
N GLY A 229 19.53 -19.53 -54.75
CA GLY A 229 20.41 -20.32 -55.63
C GLY A 229 19.64 -21.14 -56.67
N ASN A 230 18.52 -21.75 -56.29
CA ASN A 230 17.67 -22.50 -57.23
C ASN A 230 17.04 -21.60 -58.30
N LEU A 231 16.64 -20.37 -57.93
CA LEU A 231 16.08 -19.39 -58.87
C LEU A 231 17.13 -18.85 -59.84
N ASP A 232 18.36 -18.65 -59.37
CA ASP A 232 19.49 -18.25 -60.22
C ASP A 232 19.80 -19.32 -61.28
N GLU A 233 19.86 -20.59 -60.87
CA GLU A 233 20.06 -21.71 -61.79
C GLU A 233 18.89 -21.86 -62.79
N LEU A 234 17.64 -21.66 -62.34
CA LEU A 234 16.48 -21.66 -63.22
C LEU A 234 16.55 -20.51 -64.24
N GLY A 235 17.05 -19.35 -63.83
CA GLY A 235 17.33 -18.22 -64.72
C GLY A 235 18.32 -18.59 -65.80
N ARG A 236 19.44 -19.22 -65.43
CA ARG A 236 20.48 -19.68 -66.37
C ARG A 236 19.96 -20.75 -67.35
N ILE A 237 19.15 -21.69 -66.87
CA ILE A 237 18.49 -22.69 -67.74
C ILE A 237 17.55 -22.01 -68.73
N THR A 238 16.80 -21.00 -68.29
CA THR A 238 15.87 -20.24 -69.15
C THR A 238 16.63 -19.47 -70.24
N GLU A 239 17.75 -18.83 -69.91
CA GLU A 239 18.63 -18.18 -70.89
C GLU A 239 19.18 -19.17 -71.94
N HIS A 240 19.55 -20.37 -71.51
CA HIS A 240 19.98 -21.43 -72.42
C HIS A 240 18.85 -21.83 -73.38
N ILE A 241 17.60 -21.96 -72.89
CA ILE A 241 16.43 -22.24 -73.73
C ILE A 241 16.24 -21.13 -74.77
N GLU A 242 16.30 -19.85 -74.37
CA GLU A 242 16.17 -18.73 -75.30
C GLU A 242 17.24 -18.76 -76.41
N ASN A 243 18.49 -19.11 -76.06
CA ASN A 243 19.57 -19.25 -77.03
C ASN A 243 19.31 -20.41 -78.01
N PHE A 244 18.82 -21.55 -77.54
CA PHE A 244 18.40 -22.66 -78.43
C PHE A 244 17.23 -22.25 -79.33
N VAL A 245 16.24 -21.55 -78.79
CA VAL A 245 15.08 -21.07 -79.55
C VAL A 245 15.51 -20.13 -80.68
N LYS A 246 16.46 -19.20 -80.43
CA LYS A 246 17.03 -18.34 -81.48
C LYS A 246 17.65 -19.15 -82.62
N VAL A 247 18.42 -20.19 -82.29
CA VAL A 247 19.03 -21.08 -83.29
C VAL A 247 17.95 -21.80 -84.11
N ILE A 248 16.91 -22.32 -83.46
CA ILE A 248 15.81 -23.01 -84.15
C ILE A 248 15.05 -22.04 -85.05
N THR A 249 14.75 -20.82 -84.59
CA THR A 249 14.10 -19.79 -85.41
C THR A 249 14.94 -19.46 -86.66
N ASP A 250 16.26 -19.34 -86.50
CA ASP A 250 17.18 -19.12 -87.63
C ASP A 250 17.22 -20.30 -88.61
N VAL A 251 17.22 -21.54 -88.10
CA VAL A 251 17.14 -22.75 -88.92
C VAL A 251 15.80 -22.80 -89.68
N SER A 252 14.67 -22.59 -89.00
CA SER A 252 13.34 -22.55 -89.62
C SER A 252 13.26 -21.48 -90.71
N ARG A 253 13.82 -20.29 -90.48
CA ARG A 253 13.88 -19.22 -91.48
C ARG A 253 14.71 -19.60 -92.70
N LYS A 254 15.88 -20.24 -92.51
CA LYS A 254 16.71 -20.77 -93.61
C LYS A 254 15.99 -21.88 -94.38
N THR A 255 15.34 -22.80 -93.68
CA THR A 255 14.55 -23.89 -94.28
C THR A 255 13.37 -23.35 -95.09
N LYS A 256 12.67 -22.34 -94.59
CA LYS A 256 11.59 -21.63 -95.29
C LYS A 256 12.08 -20.97 -96.58
N LEU A 257 13.27 -20.37 -96.57
CA LEU A 257 13.90 -19.80 -97.76
C LEU A 257 14.32 -20.87 -98.77
N LEU A 258 14.89 -21.99 -98.29
CA LEU A 258 15.24 -23.14 -99.14
C LEU A 258 13.99 -23.74 -99.80
N ALA A 259 12.91 -23.92 -99.03
CA ALA A 259 11.64 -24.42 -99.53
C ALA A 259 11.00 -23.47 -100.55
N LEU A 260 11.10 -22.16 -100.33
CA LEU A 260 10.66 -21.16 -101.31
C LEU A 260 11.44 -21.25 -102.61
N ASN A 261 12.77 -21.35 -102.54
CA ASN A 261 13.63 -21.52 -103.72
C ASN A 261 13.29 -22.81 -104.48
N ALA A 262 13.05 -23.91 -103.76
CA ALA A 262 12.63 -25.19 -104.34
C ALA A 262 11.26 -25.08 -105.02
N ALA A 263 10.30 -24.37 -104.43
CA ALA A 263 8.99 -24.14 -105.03
C ALA A 263 9.08 -23.31 -106.33
N ILE A 264 9.97 -22.30 -106.36
CA ILE A 264 10.24 -21.51 -107.57
C ILE A 264 10.82 -22.38 -108.68
N GLU A 265 11.81 -23.21 -108.37
CA GLU A 265 12.45 -24.09 -109.37
C GLU A 265 11.50 -25.21 -109.86
N ALA A 266 10.65 -25.72 -108.95
CA ALA A 266 9.58 -26.66 -109.29
C ALA A 266 8.55 -26.03 -110.25
N ALA A 267 8.15 -24.77 -110.03
CA ALA A 267 7.29 -24.04 -110.94
C ALA A 267 7.95 -23.78 -112.31
N ARG A 268 9.27 -23.50 -112.30
CA ARG A 268 10.07 -23.28 -113.52
C ARG A 268 10.19 -24.53 -114.39
N SER A 269 10.19 -25.70 -113.76
CA SER A 269 10.27 -27.02 -114.43
C SER A 269 8.93 -27.49 -115.04
N GLY A 270 7.86 -26.70 -114.93
CA GLY A 270 6.56 -26.98 -115.56
C GLY A 270 5.93 -28.29 -115.08
N GLU A 271 5.53 -29.17 -116.01
CA GLU A 271 4.87 -30.45 -115.69
C GLU A 271 5.76 -31.41 -114.89
N PHE A 272 7.08 -31.39 -115.14
CA PHE A 272 8.04 -32.28 -114.47
C PHE A 272 8.31 -31.88 -113.01
N GLY A 273 7.96 -30.66 -112.60
CA GLY A 273 8.19 -30.14 -111.26
C GLY A 273 7.03 -30.32 -110.27
N ARG A 274 5.86 -30.82 -110.70
CA ARG A 274 4.64 -30.85 -109.86
C ARG A 274 4.82 -31.60 -108.53
N GLY A 275 5.45 -32.77 -108.54
CA GLY A 275 5.72 -33.55 -107.32
C GLY A 275 6.69 -32.85 -106.37
N PHE A 276 7.71 -32.18 -106.94
CA PHE A 276 8.68 -31.38 -106.17
C PHE A 276 8.02 -30.14 -105.53
N ASN A 277 7.05 -29.52 -106.21
CA ASN A 277 6.33 -28.36 -105.69
C ASN A 277 5.48 -28.70 -104.45
N VAL A 278 4.89 -29.91 -104.41
CA VAL A 278 4.15 -30.40 -103.23
C VAL A 278 5.09 -30.53 -102.03
N VAL A 279 6.24 -31.17 -102.21
CA VAL A 279 7.25 -31.33 -101.16
C VAL A 279 7.76 -29.96 -100.68
N ALA A 280 8.07 -29.04 -101.61
CA ALA A 280 8.52 -27.70 -101.26
C ALA A 280 7.47 -26.91 -100.47
N SER A 281 6.18 -27.06 -100.80
CA SER A 281 5.07 -26.43 -100.08
C SER A 281 4.93 -27.00 -98.66
N GLU A 282 5.07 -28.31 -98.49
CA GLU A 282 5.01 -28.98 -97.20
C GLU A 282 6.18 -28.57 -96.29
N VAL A 283 7.40 -28.53 -96.82
CA VAL A 283 8.59 -28.06 -96.06
C VAL A 283 8.43 -26.60 -95.63
N LYS A 284 7.84 -25.75 -96.49
CA LYS A 284 7.54 -24.36 -96.14
C LYS A 284 6.50 -24.26 -95.03
N ALA A 285 5.46 -25.09 -95.04
CA ALA A 285 4.46 -25.15 -93.99
C ALA A 285 5.07 -25.58 -92.64
N LEU A 286 5.86 -26.67 -92.63
CA LEU A 286 6.62 -27.13 -91.47
C LEU A 286 7.55 -26.05 -90.89
N ALA A 287 8.24 -25.31 -91.77
CA ALA A 287 9.11 -24.23 -91.34
C ALA A 287 8.35 -23.05 -90.70
N ASN A 288 7.15 -22.72 -91.20
CA ASN A 288 6.27 -21.74 -90.57
C ASN A 288 5.78 -22.23 -89.20
N GLU A 289 5.37 -23.49 -89.09
CA GLU A 289 4.91 -24.08 -87.83
C GLU A 289 6.02 -24.07 -86.77
N ALA A 290 7.26 -24.36 -87.17
CA ALA A 290 8.42 -24.27 -86.28
C ALA A 290 8.73 -22.81 -85.86
N GLU A 291 8.56 -21.83 -86.75
CA GLU A 291 8.68 -20.40 -86.43
C GLU A 291 7.60 -19.95 -85.42
N GLU A 292 6.36 -20.41 -85.60
CA GLU A 292 5.24 -20.17 -84.69
C GLU A 292 5.48 -20.81 -83.30
N ALA A 293 5.94 -22.07 -83.29
CA ALA A 293 6.25 -22.80 -82.07
C ALA A 293 7.40 -22.15 -81.29
N THR A 294 8.49 -21.76 -81.96
CA THR A 294 9.61 -21.06 -81.32
C THR A 294 9.18 -19.72 -80.73
N ARG A 295 8.35 -18.94 -81.44
CA ARG A 295 7.77 -17.69 -80.92
C ARG A 295 7.00 -17.90 -79.62
N ARG A 296 6.20 -18.97 -79.53
CA ARG A 296 5.48 -19.32 -78.29
C ARG A 296 6.44 -19.64 -77.14
N VAL A 297 7.50 -20.41 -77.40
CA VAL A 297 8.51 -20.72 -76.38
C VAL A 297 9.22 -19.46 -75.90
N THR A 298 9.53 -18.51 -76.78
CA THR A 298 10.11 -17.22 -76.38
C THR A 298 9.21 -16.44 -75.42
N ILE A 299 7.89 -16.40 -75.68
CA ILE A 299 6.93 -15.75 -74.78
C ILE A 299 6.94 -16.43 -73.41
N GLN A 300 6.89 -17.77 -73.37
CA GLN A 300 6.92 -18.54 -72.12
C GLN A 300 8.23 -18.36 -71.34
N ALA A 301 9.38 -18.30 -72.01
CA ALA A 301 10.66 -18.00 -71.37
C ALA A 301 10.68 -16.60 -70.72
N GLY A 302 10.10 -15.60 -71.41
CA GLY A 302 9.92 -14.27 -70.87
C GLY A 302 9.04 -14.22 -69.62
N GLU A 303 7.94 -14.98 -69.61
CA GLU A 303 7.06 -15.14 -68.44
C GLU A 303 7.79 -15.80 -67.26
N ILE A 304 8.60 -16.85 -67.53
CA ILE A 304 9.44 -17.50 -66.52
C ILE A 304 10.45 -16.51 -65.92
N HIS A 305 11.15 -15.73 -66.74
CA HIS A 305 12.07 -14.69 -66.26
C HIS A 305 11.37 -13.64 -65.39
N ALA A 306 10.17 -13.23 -65.76
CA ALA A 306 9.37 -12.30 -64.96
C ALA A 306 9.01 -12.91 -63.60
N ALA A 307 8.60 -14.18 -63.57
CA ALA A 307 8.30 -14.91 -62.34
C ALA A 307 9.54 -15.06 -61.43
N ILE A 308 10.71 -15.38 -62.00
CA ILE A 308 11.97 -15.49 -61.26
C ILE A 308 12.33 -14.14 -60.61
N ARG A 309 12.26 -13.03 -61.36
CA ARG A 309 12.55 -11.69 -60.80
C ARG A 309 11.59 -11.31 -59.67
N ALA A 310 10.30 -11.63 -59.82
CA ALA A 310 9.32 -11.40 -58.77
C ALA A 310 9.63 -12.21 -57.50
N ALA A 311 10.02 -13.48 -57.66
CA ALA A 311 10.40 -14.35 -56.54
C ALA A 311 11.68 -13.86 -55.84
N LEU A 312 12.69 -13.41 -56.58
CA LEU A 312 13.90 -12.80 -56.00
C LEU A 312 13.58 -11.52 -55.19
N THR A 313 12.64 -10.70 -55.66
CA THR A 313 12.19 -9.51 -54.92
C THR A 313 11.49 -9.90 -53.60
N GLN A 314 10.70 -10.98 -53.59
CA GLN A 314 10.08 -11.51 -52.37
C GLN A 314 11.12 -12.07 -51.39
N ILE A 315 12.19 -12.69 -51.90
CA ILE A 315 13.32 -13.17 -51.11
C ILE A 315 14.02 -12.01 -50.40
N GLU A 316 14.33 -10.92 -51.10
CA GLU A 316 14.93 -9.72 -50.48
C GLU A 316 14.04 -9.15 -49.37
N GLY A 317 12.72 -9.13 -49.59
CA GLY A 317 11.75 -8.73 -48.56
C GLY A 317 11.79 -9.65 -47.33
N SER A 318 11.89 -10.96 -47.55
CA SER A 318 11.97 -11.96 -46.48
C SER A 318 13.27 -11.83 -45.68
N GLN A 319 14.40 -11.54 -46.33
CA GLN A 319 15.68 -11.28 -45.65
C GLN A 319 15.60 -10.04 -44.75
N LYS A 320 15.01 -8.94 -45.25
CA LYS A 320 14.78 -7.73 -44.45
C LYS A 320 13.90 -7.99 -43.23
N LEU A 321 12.85 -8.81 -43.39
CA LEU A 321 11.98 -9.20 -42.29
C LEU A 321 12.75 -9.97 -41.21
N VAL A 322 13.58 -10.94 -41.59
CA VAL A 322 14.40 -11.69 -40.62
C VAL A 322 15.39 -10.78 -39.90
N GLN A 323 16.01 -9.83 -40.61
CA GLN A 323 16.91 -8.85 -39.99
C GLN A 323 16.17 -7.95 -38.98
N ALA A 324 14.94 -7.54 -39.29
CA ALA A 324 14.11 -6.78 -38.36
C ALA A 324 13.74 -7.61 -37.10
N ILE A 325 13.49 -8.91 -37.25
CA ILE A 325 13.24 -9.82 -36.12
C ILE A 325 14.48 -9.92 -35.22
N ASP A 326 15.69 -10.08 -35.80
CA ASP A 326 16.95 -10.13 -35.04
C ASP A 326 17.16 -8.86 -34.19
N GLN A 327 16.92 -7.68 -34.78
CA GLN A 327 16.98 -6.40 -34.05
C GLN A 327 15.91 -6.29 -32.94
N GLY A 328 14.71 -6.83 -33.20
CA GLY A 328 13.63 -6.91 -32.22
C GLY A 328 14.03 -7.75 -31.01
N VAL A 329 14.52 -8.96 -31.23
CA VAL A 329 14.97 -9.88 -30.17
C VAL A 329 16.13 -9.28 -29.36
N ALA A 330 17.06 -8.58 -30.00
CA ALA A 330 18.13 -7.87 -29.30
C ALA A 330 17.60 -6.77 -28.36
N THR A 331 16.50 -6.12 -28.75
CA THR A 331 15.84 -5.10 -27.92
C THR A 331 15.06 -5.72 -26.77
N GLU A 332 14.32 -6.79 -27.04
CA GLU A 332 13.61 -7.57 -26.00
C GLU A 332 14.59 -8.13 -24.97
N SER A 333 15.76 -8.62 -25.39
CA SER A 333 16.80 -9.15 -24.49
C SER A 333 17.28 -8.11 -23.48
N ARG A 334 17.39 -6.83 -23.90
CA ARG A 334 17.72 -5.72 -22.97
C ARG A 334 16.59 -5.45 -21.99
N ALA A 335 15.35 -5.45 -22.45
CA ALA A 335 14.18 -5.27 -21.59
C ALA A 335 14.05 -6.40 -20.57
N ILE A 336 14.31 -7.64 -20.98
CA ILE A 336 14.35 -8.82 -20.12
C ILE A 336 15.43 -8.68 -19.04
N ALA A 337 16.64 -8.26 -19.40
CA ALA A 337 17.71 -8.03 -18.44
C ALA A 337 17.33 -6.97 -17.38
N GLN A 338 16.64 -5.90 -17.80
CA GLN A 338 16.12 -4.88 -16.89
C GLN A 338 15.01 -5.43 -15.97
N GLN A 339 14.08 -6.21 -16.52
CA GLN A 339 13.02 -6.85 -15.75
C GLN A 339 13.58 -7.82 -14.71
N SER A 340 14.58 -8.63 -15.08
CA SER A 340 15.25 -9.55 -14.15
C SER A 340 15.88 -8.78 -12.98
N ALA A 341 16.61 -7.71 -13.25
CA ALA A 341 17.21 -6.87 -12.21
C ALA A 341 16.15 -6.25 -11.28
N ALA A 342 15.02 -5.79 -11.83
CA ALA A 342 13.92 -5.25 -11.04
C ALA A 342 13.27 -6.31 -10.15
N VAL A 343 13.10 -7.55 -10.64
CA VAL A 343 12.56 -8.66 -9.84
C VAL A 343 13.51 -9.06 -8.71
N ASP A 344 14.82 -9.05 -8.95
CA ASP A 344 15.83 -9.28 -7.91
C ASP A 344 15.78 -8.18 -6.84
N GLU A 345 15.66 -6.92 -7.25
CA GLU A 345 15.51 -5.79 -6.33
C GLU A 345 14.23 -5.88 -5.49
N ILE A 346 13.08 -6.21 -6.12
CA ILE A 346 11.82 -6.45 -5.41
C ILE A 346 12.01 -7.56 -4.38
N SER A 347 12.64 -8.67 -4.76
CA SER A 347 12.86 -9.80 -3.85
C SER A 347 13.72 -9.41 -2.64
N SER A 348 14.78 -8.63 -2.87
CA SER A 348 15.63 -8.11 -1.79
C SER A 348 14.88 -7.12 -0.89
N ASN A 349 14.08 -6.23 -1.47
CA ASN A 349 13.29 -5.26 -0.73
C ASN A 349 12.22 -5.94 0.13
N LEU A 350 11.55 -6.98 -0.38
CA LEU A 350 10.58 -7.76 0.39
C LEU A 350 11.20 -8.38 1.63
N ALA A 351 12.40 -8.95 1.52
CA ALA A 351 13.12 -9.51 2.66
C ALA A 351 13.49 -8.42 3.70
N ALA A 352 13.92 -7.25 3.23
CA ALA A 352 14.23 -6.11 4.10
C ALA A 352 12.99 -5.59 4.82
N VAL A 353 11.86 -5.43 4.12
CA VAL A 353 10.59 -4.99 4.71
C VAL A 353 10.09 -5.99 5.74
N LEU A 354 10.17 -7.30 5.47
CA LEU A 354 9.78 -8.33 6.45
C LEU A 354 10.56 -8.19 7.75
N SER A 355 11.89 -8.04 7.67
CA SER A 355 12.74 -7.80 8.83
C SER A 355 12.35 -6.51 9.57
N ALA A 356 12.09 -5.43 8.83
CA ALA A 356 11.70 -4.15 9.39
C ALA A 356 10.33 -4.19 10.10
N VAL A 357 9.36 -4.93 9.56
CA VAL A 357 8.04 -5.15 10.17
C VAL A 357 8.18 -5.89 11.51
N SER A 358 8.95 -6.98 11.53
CA SER A 358 9.21 -7.73 12.77
C SER A 358 9.93 -6.88 13.82
N GLU A 359 10.94 -6.11 13.42
CA GLU A 359 11.69 -5.22 14.33
C GLU A 359 10.81 -4.07 14.85
N SER A 360 10.04 -3.43 13.98
CA SER A 360 9.14 -2.34 14.34
C SER A 360 8.06 -2.81 15.33
N THR A 361 7.45 -3.97 15.06
CA THR A 361 6.44 -4.56 15.95
C THR A 361 7.03 -4.89 17.32
N ARG A 362 8.25 -5.43 17.37
CA ARG A 362 8.98 -5.67 18.62
C ARG A 362 9.30 -4.37 19.37
N SER A 363 9.78 -3.36 18.66
CA SER A 363 10.11 -2.04 19.22
C SER A 363 8.88 -1.35 19.81
N LEU A 364 7.76 -1.35 19.09
CA LEU A 364 6.47 -0.83 19.56
C LEU A 364 6.00 -1.55 20.81
N ARG A 365 6.11 -2.89 20.85
CA ARG A 365 5.74 -3.68 22.02
C ARG A 365 6.58 -3.33 23.25
N GLU A 366 7.87 -3.03 23.10
CA GLU A 366 8.73 -2.56 24.19
C GLU A 366 8.40 -1.12 24.63
N ARG A 367 8.13 -0.21 23.69
CA ARG A 367 7.68 1.15 24.02
C ARG A 367 6.36 1.12 24.80
N PHE A 368 5.43 0.26 24.42
CA PHE A 368 4.16 0.09 25.14
C PHE A 368 4.34 -0.46 26.56
N LYS A 369 5.45 -1.16 26.85
CA LYS A 369 5.78 -1.54 28.25
C LYS A 369 6.28 -0.38 29.09
N THR A 370 6.88 0.64 28.47
CA THR A 370 7.62 1.74 29.14
C THR A 370 6.85 3.06 29.20
N LEU A 371 5.87 3.30 28.31
CA LEU A 371 5.15 4.57 28.16
C LEU A 371 4.26 5.01 29.35
N SER A 372 4.16 4.23 30.43
CA SER A 372 3.31 4.56 31.59
C SER A 372 4.07 4.78 32.90
N VAL A 373 5.40 4.93 32.84
CA VAL A 373 6.27 5.13 34.03
C VAL A 373 6.65 6.61 34.23
N ALA A 374 6.37 7.47 33.24
CA ALA A 374 6.53 8.92 33.31
C ALA A 374 5.14 9.58 33.44
#